data_AF-A0A918AMV5-F1
#
_entry.id   AF-A0A918AMV5-F1
#
_cell.length_a   1.000
_cell.length_b   1.000
_cell.length_c   1.000
_cell.angle_alpha   90.00
_cell.angle_beta   90.00
_cell.angle_gamma   90.00
#
_symmetry.space_group_name_H-M   'P 1'
#
loop_
_entity.id
_entity.type
_entity.pdbx_description
1 polymer ?
#
loop_
_entity_poly.entity_id
_entity_poly.type
_entity_poly.pdbx_seq_one_letter_code
_entity_poly.pdbx_strand_id
1 'polypeptide(L)'
;MAFGVDAAAVTKCGRDVTALAADAEKIKQEASAAVVPEISWGLLGQALTYGDYVELTNTFMDHMDKMVERMTDLGDQLSLSGEHYRDVNQAVADALEDIGRQLGGAAKPPSVGSGA
;
A
#
# COMPACT_ATOMS: atom_id res chain seq x y z
N MET A 1 -4.97 -15.30 -20.23
CA MET A 1 -5.48 -13.93 -20.35
C MET A 1 -5.13 -13.21 -19.06
N ALA A 2 -4.44 -12.07 -19.11
CA ALA A 2 -4.20 -11.24 -17.94
C ALA A 2 -5.09 -9.99 -18.06
N PHE A 3 -5.73 -9.55 -16.98
CA PHE A 3 -6.65 -8.39 -16.96
C PHE A 3 -6.00 -7.03 -17.28
N GLY A 4 -4.79 -6.99 -17.86
CA GLY A 4 -4.09 -5.77 -18.24
C GLY A 4 -3.54 -4.95 -17.07
N VAL A 5 -3.76 -5.39 -15.83
CA VAL A 5 -3.23 -4.77 -14.62
C VAL A 5 -1.95 -5.47 -14.18
N ASP A 6 -0.88 -4.71 -14.03
CA ASP A 6 0.36 -5.18 -13.40
C ASP A 6 0.18 -5.21 -11.88
N ALA A 7 -0.41 -6.30 -11.38
CA ALA A 7 -0.66 -6.54 -9.97
C ALA A 7 0.61 -6.40 -9.11
N ALA A 8 1.77 -6.83 -9.64
CA ALA A 8 3.04 -6.75 -8.94
C ALA A 8 3.50 -5.29 -8.77
N ALA A 9 3.30 -4.46 -9.80
CA ALA A 9 3.57 -3.03 -9.70
C ALA A 9 2.65 -2.32 -8.69
N VAL A 10 1.36 -2.70 -8.63
CA VAL A 10 0.41 -2.13 -7.65
C VAL A 10 0.78 -2.52 -6.22
N THR A 11 1.06 -3.80 -5.96
CA THR A 11 1.51 -4.26 -4.64
C THR A 11 2.87 -3.67 -4.27
N LYS A 12 3.78 -3.48 -5.23
CA LYS A 12 5.05 -2.78 -4.99
C LYS A 12 4.81 -1.33 -4.59
N CYS A 13 3.93 -0.61 -5.30
CA CYS A 13 3.57 0.76 -4.97
C CYS A 13 3.02 0.85 -3.54
N GLY A 14 2.12 -0.05 -3.14
CA GLY A 14 1.60 -0.12 -1.78
C GLY A 14 2.71 -0.24 -0.73
N ARG A 15 3.65 -1.17 -0.93
CA ARG A 15 4.83 -1.33 -0.05
C ARG A 15 5.73 -0.11 -0.01
N ASP A 16 5.97 0.54 -1.15
CA ASP A 16 6.79 1.75 -1.22
C ASP A 16 6.14 2.90 -0.43
N VAL A 17 4.81 3.04 -0.50
CA VAL A 17 4.06 4.04 0.30
C VAL A 17 4.14 3.73 1.79
N THR A 18 3.94 2.48 2.20
CA THR A 18 4.07 2.08 3.61
C THR A 18 5.50 2.33 4.13
N ALA A 19 6.52 2.14 3.29
CA ALA A 19 7.90 2.47 3.66
C ALA A 19 8.10 3.97 3.90
N LEU A 20 7.47 4.84 3.10
CA LEU A 20 7.49 6.29 3.34
C LEU A 20 6.83 6.66 4.68
N ALA A 21 5.81 5.93 5.11
CA ALA A 21 5.23 6.11 6.45
C ALA A 21 6.25 5.83 7.56
N ALA A 22 7.10 4.82 7.39
CA ALA A 22 8.16 4.52 8.35
C ALA A 22 9.24 5.61 8.40
N ASP A 23 9.60 6.17 7.25
CA ASP A 23 10.53 7.32 7.18
C ASP A 23 9.93 8.56 7.84
N ALA A 24 8.63 8.80 7.65
CA ALA A 24 7.90 9.88 8.31
C ALA A 24 7.90 9.72 9.85
N GLU A 25 7.62 8.52 10.34
CA GLU A 25 7.66 8.21 11.77
C GLU A 25 9.07 8.44 12.35
N LYS A 26 10.11 8.05 11.60
CA LYS A 26 11.49 8.31 12.01
C LYS A 26 11.80 9.81 12.13
N ILE A 27 11.40 10.61 11.13
CA ILE A 27 11.58 12.08 11.18
C ILE A 27 10.84 12.67 12.39
N LYS A 28 9.63 12.20 12.67
CA LYS A 28 8.85 12.64 13.85
C LYS A 28 9.60 12.35 15.15
N GLN A 29 10.18 11.15 15.29
CA GLN A 29 10.95 10.77 16.47
C GLN A 29 12.21 11.62 16.63
N GLU A 30 12.95 11.87 15.54
CA GLU A 30 14.13 12.73 15.54
C GLU A 30 13.77 14.17 15.93
N ALA A 31 12.66 14.70 15.39
CA ALA A 31 12.17 16.03 15.75
C ALA A 31 11.74 16.12 17.21
N SER A 32 11.10 15.07 17.74
CA SER A 32 10.66 15.01 19.15
C SER A 32 11.85 15.00 20.11
N ALA A 33 12.91 14.26 19.75
CA ALA A 33 14.16 14.25 20.51
C ALA A 33 14.92 15.58 20.46
N ALA A 34 14.71 16.38 19.41
CA ALA A 34 15.34 17.69 19.22
C ALA A 34 14.56 18.85 19.86
N VAL A 35 13.44 18.59 20.54
CA VAL A 35 12.62 19.65 21.14
C VAL A 35 13.40 20.41 22.21
N VAL A 36 13.48 21.74 22.06
CA VAL A 36 14.20 22.63 22.95
C VAL A 36 13.32 22.95 24.16
N PRO A 37 13.78 22.68 25.40
CA PRO A 37 12.99 22.92 26.59
C PRO A 37 12.86 24.43 26.89
N GLU A 38 11.74 24.81 27.51
CA GLU A 38 11.41 26.20 27.88
C GLU A 38 12.55 26.94 28.56
N ILE A 39 13.26 26.27 29.48
CA ILE A 39 14.36 26.88 30.24
C ILE A 39 15.48 27.42 29.32
N SER A 40 15.72 26.77 28.18
CA SER A 40 16.73 27.20 27.21
C SER A 40 16.30 28.47 26.48
N TRP A 41 15.00 28.64 26.23
CA TRP A 41 14.43 29.85 25.63
C TRP A 41 14.38 31.02 26.62
N GLY A 42 14.11 30.73 27.90
CA GLY A 42 14.18 31.70 28.98
C GLY A 42 15.58 32.29 29.16
N LEU A 43 16.64 31.47 29.04
CA LEU A 43 18.04 31.92 29.08
C LEU A 43 18.43 32.82 27.89
N LEU A 44 17.71 32.72 26.76
CA LEU A 44 17.92 33.57 25.58
C LEU A 44 17.16 34.90 25.66
N GLY A 45 16.36 35.12 26.70
CA GLY A 45 15.52 36.33 26.83
C GLY A 45 14.37 36.39 25.83
N GLN A 46 14.03 35.27 25.18
CA GLN A 46 13.01 35.19 24.14
C GLN A 46 11.75 34.45 24.61
N ALA A 47 11.27 34.72 25.83
CA ALA A 47 10.10 34.04 26.39
C ALA A 47 8.83 34.14 25.52
N LEU A 48 8.70 35.21 24.73
CA LEU A 48 7.56 35.40 23.81
C LEU A 48 7.61 34.47 22.59
N THR A 49 8.78 34.05 22.11
CA THR A 49 8.90 33.17 20.93
C THR A 49 8.79 31.68 21.28
N TYR A 50 8.85 31.34 22.57
CA TYR A 50 8.68 29.96 23.02
C TYR A 50 7.27 29.44 22.73
N GLY A 51 6.23 30.27 22.89
CA GLY A 51 4.85 29.90 22.56
C GLY A 51 4.70 29.52 21.07
N ASP A 52 5.21 30.37 20.17
CA ASP A 52 5.22 30.11 18.74
C ASP A 52 6.00 28.83 18.38
N TYR A 53 7.13 28.60 19.05
CA TYR A 53 7.93 27.38 18.88
C TYR A 53 7.16 26.12 19.29
N VAL A 54 6.46 26.15 20.42
CA VAL A 54 5.64 25.03 20.90
C VAL A 54 4.48 24.77 19.94
N GLU A 55 3.78 25.81 19.50
CA GLU A 55 2.68 25.68 18.54
C GLU A 55 3.15 25.08 17.21
N LEU A 56 4.28 25.57 16.69
CA LEU A 56 4.89 25.04 15.47
C LEU A 56 5.27 23.57 15.62
N THR A 57 5.92 23.23 16.74
CA THR A 57 6.36 21.86 17.03
C THR A 57 5.15 20.93 17.14
N ASN A 58 4.11 21.32 17.87
CA ASN A 58 2.88 20.53 18.00
C ASN A 58 2.18 20.34 16.65
N THR A 59 2.04 21.42 15.87
CA THR A 59 1.45 21.36 14.53
C THR A 59 2.24 20.42 13.61
N PHE A 60 3.57 20.45 13.69
CA PHE A 60 4.43 19.55 12.95
C PHE A 60 4.20 18.09 13.38
N MET A 61 4.20 17.79 14.68
CA MET A 61 3.96 16.43 15.18
C MET A 61 2.60 15.89 14.75
N ASP A 62 1.54 16.69 14.89
CA ASP A 62 0.19 16.33 14.46
C ASP A 62 0.09 16.07 12.95
N HIS A 63 0.83 16.84 12.15
CA HIS A 63 0.90 16.64 10.71
C HIS A 63 1.61 15.33 10.36
N MET A 64 2.72 15.04 11.03
CA MET A 64 3.47 13.79 10.84
C MET A 64 2.61 12.57 11.23
N ASP A 65 1.87 12.64 12.33
CA ASP A 65 0.93 11.58 12.74
C ASP A 65 -0.11 11.27 11.66
N LYS A 66 -0.77 12.31 11.15
CA LYS A 66 -1.76 12.17 10.07
C LYS A 66 -1.13 11.64 8.78
N MET A 67 0.13 11.99 8.51
CA MET A 67 0.85 11.51 7.33
C MET A 67 1.18 10.03 7.45
N VAL A 68 1.69 9.58 8.61
CA VAL A 68 1.97 8.17 8.91
C VAL A 68 0.70 7.32 8.79
N GLU A 69 -0.39 7.75 9.42
CA GLU A 69 -1.69 7.06 9.36
C GLU A 69 -2.17 6.91 7.91
N ARG A 70 -2.26 8.02 7.17
CA ARG A 70 -2.78 8.01 5.78
C ARG A 70 -1.91 7.25 4.81
N MET A 71 -0.58 7.31 4.95
CA MET A 71 0.33 6.57 4.10
C MET A 71 0.23 5.06 4.39
N THR A 72 0.08 4.68 5.65
CA THR A 72 -0.14 3.26 6.02
C THR A 72 -1.44 2.75 5.41
N ASP A 73 -2.55 3.46 5.61
CA ASP A 73 -3.86 3.09 5.06
C ASP A 73 -3.84 2.96 3.52
N LEU A 74 -3.22 3.92 2.84
CA LEU A 74 -3.13 3.93 1.39
C LEU A 74 -2.22 2.80 0.88
N GLY A 75 -1.11 2.54 1.56
CA GLY A 75 -0.20 1.44 1.26
C GLY A 75 -0.86 0.07 1.40
N ASP A 76 -1.67 -0.12 2.45
CA ASP A 76 -2.43 -1.34 2.70
C ASP A 76 -3.51 -1.54 1.63
N GLN A 77 -4.29 -0.50 1.30
CA GLN A 77 -5.32 -0.56 0.26
C GLN A 77 -4.75 -0.89 -1.13
N LEU A 78 -3.59 -0.32 -1.47
CA LEU A 78 -2.90 -0.64 -2.73
C LEU A 78 -2.38 -2.07 -2.73
N SER A 79 -1.80 -2.52 -1.62
CA SER A 79 -1.28 -3.89 -1.49
C SER A 79 -2.40 -4.92 -1.64
N LEU A 80 -3.52 -4.72 -0.93
CA LEU A 80 -4.72 -5.55 -1.04
C LEU A 80 -5.29 -5.55 -2.46
N SER A 81 -5.34 -4.38 -3.12
CA SER A 81 -5.82 -4.29 -4.49
C SER A 81 -4.96 -5.11 -5.45
N GLY A 82 -3.62 -5.03 -5.32
CA GLY A 82 -2.71 -5.85 -6.13
C GLY A 82 -2.87 -7.35 -5.87
N GLU A 83 -3.06 -7.77 -4.61
CA GLU A 83 -3.35 -9.17 -4.26
C GLU A 83 -4.66 -9.65 -4.89
N HIS A 84 -5.73 -8.84 -4.81
CA HIS A 84 -7.00 -9.16 -5.44
C HIS A 84 -6.87 -9.33 -6.96
N TYR A 85 -6.13 -8.46 -7.65
CA TYR A 85 -5.89 -8.61 -9.09
C TYR A 85 -5.12 -9.89 -9.42
N ARG A 86 -4.14 -10.27 -8.60
CA ARG A 86 -3.39 -11.52 -8.77
C ARG A 86 -4.31 -12.72 -8.59
N ASP A 87 -5.12 -12.74 -7.53
CA ASP A 87 -5.95 -13.88 -7.18
C ASP A 87 -7.08 -14.09 -8.21
N VAL A 88 -7.67 -12.99 -8.71
CA VAL A 88 -8.66 -13.05 -9.80
C VAL A 88 -8.03 -13.53 -11.11
N ASN A 89 -6.82 -13.07 -11.45
CA ASN A 89 -6.09 -13.58 -12.62
C ASN A 89 -5.84 -15.09 -12.51
N GLN A 90 -5.43 -15.57 -11.34
CA GLN A 90 -5.18 -16.99 -11.10
C GLN A 90 -6.46 -17.81 -11.22
N ALA A 91 -7.55 -17.39 -10.55
CA ALA A 91 -8.83 -18.09 -10.60
C ALA A 91 -9.38 -18.21 -12.03
N VAL A 92 -9.20 -17.17 -12.85
CA VAL A 92 -9.60 -17.20 -14.27
C VAL A 92 -8.70 -18.11 -15.10
N ALA A 93 -7.38 -18.12 -14.83
CA ALA A 93 -6.46 -19.04 -15.50
C ALA A 93 -6.82 -20.50 -15.20
N ASP A 94 -7.06 -20.83 -13.94
CA ASP A 94 -7.44 -22.17 -13.49
C ASP A 94 -8.77 -22.62 -14.12
N ALA A 95 -9.78 -21.73 -14.13
CA ALA A 95 -11.07 -22.01 -14.75
C ALA A 95 -10.96 -22.27 -16.26
N LEU A 96 -10.10 -21.51 -16.97
CA LEU A 96 -9.85 -21.72 -18.39
C LEU A 96 -9.12 -23.03 -18.66
N GLU A 97 -8.16 -23.41 -17.79
CA GLU A 97 -7.48 -24.70 -17.90
C GLU A 97 -8.45 -25.87 -17.72
N ASP A 98 -9.34 -25.79 -16.73
CA ASP A 98 -10.36 -26.80 -16.49
C ASP A 98 -11.33 -26.94 -17.67
N ILE A 99 -11.80 -25.82 -18.24
CA ILE A 99 -12.62 -25.83 -19.47
C ILE A 99 -11.84 -26.49 -20.62
N GLY A 100 -10.56 -26.15 -20.79
CA GLY A 100 -9.70 -26.74 -21.82
C GLY A 100 -9.56 -28.25 -21.65
N ARG A 101 -9.39 -28.75 -20.43
CA ARG A 101 -9.33 -30.18 -20.12
C ARG A 101 -10.66 -30.88 -20.38
N GLN A 102 -11.79 -30.27 -20.01
CA GLN A 102 -13.12 -30.82 -20.28
C GLN A 102 -13.41 -30.91 -21.78
N LEU A 103 -13.03 -29.88 -22.56
CA LEU A 103 -13.20 -29.88 -24.02
C LEU A 103 -12.24 -30.85 -24.72
N GLY A 104 -11.00 -30.98 -24.26
CA GLY A 104 -10.02 -31.93 -24.80
C GLY A 104 -10.29 -33.39 -24.43
N GLY A 105 -10.96 -33.62 -23.28
CA GLY A 105 -11.41 -34.93 -22.82
C GLY A 105 -12.80 -35.34 -23.34
N ALA A 106 -13.57 -34.42 -23.91
CA ALA A 106 -14.84 -34.73 -24.57
C ALA A 106 -14.56 -35.62 -25.79
N ALA A 107 -15.01 -36.88 -25.71
CA ALA A 107 -14.77 -37.92 -26.68
C ALA A 107 -15.11 -37.50 -28.12
N LYS A 108 -14.28 -37.96 -29.06
CA LYS A 108 -14.45 -37.86 -30.51
C LYS A 108 -15.94 -38.06 -30.88
N PRO A 109 -16.55 -37.17 -31.69
CA PRO A 109 -17.96 -37.29 -32.03
C PRO A 109 -18.24 -38.67 -32.62
N PRO A 110 -19.38 -39.30 -32.29
CA PRO A 110 -19.70 -40.64 -32.79
C PRO A 110 -19.66 -40.62 -34.32
N SER A 111 -18.73 -41.37 -34.91
CA SER A 111 -18.69 -41.53 -36.36
C SER A 111 -19.88 -42.39 -36.76
N VAL A 112 -20.91 -41.76 -37.33
CA VAL A 112 -21.95 -42.47 -38.08
C VAL A 112 -21.29 -43.05 -39.33
N GLY A 113 -20.89 -44.32 -39.26
CA GLY A 113 -20.56 -45.11 -40.42
C GLY A 113 -21.82 -45.23 -41.28
N SER A 114 -21.83 -44.56 -42.43
CA SER A 114 -22.83 -44.77 -43.48
C SER A 114 -22.62 -46.18 -44.03
N GLY A 115 -23.26 -47.18 -43.41
CA GLY A 115 -23.39 -48.51 -43.98
C GLY A 115 -24.35 -48.46 -45.16
N ALA A 116 -23.79 -48.46 -46.36
CA ALA A 116 -24.44 -48.79 -47.62
C ALA A 116 -23.61 -49.86 -48.32
#